data_AF-A0A9N9JTB2-F1
#
_entry.id   AF-A0A9N9JTB2-F1
#
_cell.length_a   1.000
_cell.length_b   1.000
_cell.length_c   1.000
_cell.angle_alpha   90.00
_cell.angle_beta   90.00
_cell.angle_gamma   90.00
#
_symmetry.space_group_name_H-M   'P 1'
#
loop_
_entity.id
_entity.type
_entity.pdbx_description
1 polymer ?
#
loop_
_entity_poly.entity_id
_entity_poly.type
_entity_poly.pdbx_seq_one_letter_code
_entity_poly.pdbx_strand_id
1 'polypeptide(L)'
;TLAACGDVNRNVMCSPNPHVSEIHGQMHEFAKKLSAHLSPQTTAYHEIWLDDKIVSGRAVQDFEPLYGSTYLPRKFKIAIAVPPNNDVDVYAHDLGFIAIAEKGKDKLLGYNVTVGGGMGMTHNNKKTYPRLGELLGFCKPDQAVDVAEKVMLVQRDFGDRTN
;
A
#
# COMPACT_ATOMS: atom_id res chain seq x y z
N THR A 1 -1.24 -1.18 -16.54
CA THR A 1 -1.30 0.15 -15.90
C THR A 1 -2.46 0.32 -14.92
N LEU A 2 -3.15 -0.78 -14.56
CA LEU A 2 -4.19 -0.78 -13.52
C LEU A 2 -3.68 -0.14 -12.23
N ALA A 3 -4.52 0.69 -11.59
CA ALA A 3 -4.26 1.36 -10.31
C ALA A 3 -3.00 2.25 -10.22
N ALA A 4 -2.39 2.64 -11.36
CA ALA A 4 -1.28 3.59 -11.36
C ALA A 4 -1.71 5.01 -10.89
N CYS A 5 -2.98 5.37 -11.16
CA CYS A 5 -3.64 6.60 -10.75
C CYS A 5 -5.04 6.32 -10.19
N GLY A 6 -5.74 7.37 -9.74
CA GLY A 6 -7.05 7.25 -9.10
C GLY A 6 -6.99 7.15 -7.58
N ASP A 7 -8.15 6.86 -6.99
CA ASP A 7 -8.41 6.73 -5.56
C ASP A 7 -8.34 5.27 -5.12
N VAL A 8 -7.13 4.75 -5.26
CA VAL A 8 -6.74 3.35 -5.10
C VAL A 8 -5.42 3.26 -4.34
N ASN A 9 -5.04 2.06 -3.93
CA ASN A 9 -3.65 1.78 -3.59
C ASN A 9 -2.75 2.02 -4.81
N ARG A 10 -1.75 2.88 -4.65
CA ARG A 10 -0.71 3.16 -5.65
C ARG A 10 0.36 2.08 -5.59
N ASN A 11 1.37 2.23 -6.45
CA ASN A 11 2.53 1.36 -6.46
C ASN A 11 3.13 1.22 -5.04
N VAL A 12 3.27 -0.03 -4.58
CA VAL A 12 3.90 -0.34 -3.29
C VAL A 12 5.41 -0.21 -3.46
N MET A 13 6.01 0.69 -2.69
CA MET A 13 7.45 0.94 -2.72
C MET A 13 8.19 -0.08 -1.84
N CYS A 14 9.32 -0.56 -2.32
CA CYS A 14 10.26 -1.41 -1.61
C CYS A 14 11.67 -1.08 -2.09
N SER A 15 12.69 -1.34 -1.28
CA SER A 15 14.08 -1.18 -1.71
C SER A 15 14.32 -1.94 -3.03
N PRO A 16 14.95 -1.30 -4.04
CA PRO A 16 14.98 -1.82 -5.41
C PRO A 16 16.01 -2.93 -5.62
N ASN A 17 16.86 -3.23 -4.63
CA ASN A 17 17.92 -4.22 -4.76
C ASN A 17 17.63 -5.48 -3.89
N PRO A 18 16.89 -6.46 -4.42
CA PRO A 18 16.53 -7.68 -3.67
C PRO A 18 17.73 -8.60 -3.38
N HIS A 19 18.88 -8.39 -4.03
CA HIS A 19 20.06 -9.25 -3.91
C HIS A 19 21.03 -8.82 -2.81
N VAL A 20 20.76 -7.71 -2.11
CA VAL A 20 21.61 -7.22 -1.01
C VAL A 20 21.63 -8.20 0.15
N SER A 21 20.47 -8.77 0.49
CA SER A 21 20.33 -9.81 1.52
C SER A 21 19.04 -10.60 1.34
N GLU A 22 18.93 -11.73 2.03
CA GLU A 22 17.71 -12.54 2.04
C GLU A 22 16.49 -11.71 2.52
N ILE A 23 16.70 -10.81 3.48
CA ILE A 23 15.65 -9.89 3.97
C ILE A 23 15.13 -9.01 2.82
N HIS A 24 16.00 -8.49 1.94
CA HIS A 24 15.54 -7.69 0.79
C HIS A 24 14.71 -8.53 -0.18
N GLY A 25 15.08 -9.79 -0.40
CA GLY A 25 14.27 -10.74 -1.16
C GLY A 25 12.90 -11.00 -0.52
N GLN A 26 12.85 -11.22 0.79
CA GLN A 26 11.60 -11.39 1.54
C GLN A 26 10.72 -10.13 1.48
N MET A 27 11.30 -8.93 1.54
CA MET A 27 10.57 -7.66 1.40
C MET A 27 10.00 -7.47 0.00
N HIS A 28 10.75 -7.84 -1.03
CA HIS A 28 10.29 -7.74 -2.41
C HIS A 28 9.08 -8.65 -2.65
N GLU A 29 9.13 -9.90 -2.16
CA GLU A 29 7.98 -10.80 -2.24
C GLU A 29 6.80 -10.33 -1.38
N PHE A 30 7.06 -9.74 -0.22
CA PHE A 30 6.00 -9.10 0.58
C PHE A 30 5.34 -7.93 -0.17
N ALA A 31 6.13 -7.05 -0.80
CA ALA A 31 5.62 -5.94 -1.60
C ALA A 31 4.72 -6.41 -2.75
N LYS A 32 5.14 -7.47 -3.45
CA LYS A 32 4.34 -8.10 -4.53
C LYS A 32 3.03 -8.68 -4.00
N LYS A 33 3.07 -9.44 -2.91
CA LYS A 33 1.86 -10.00 -2.28
C LYS A 33 0.90 -8.90 -1.85
N LEU A 34 1.43 -7.85 -1.24
CA LEU A 34 0.62 -6.72 -0.79
C LEU A 34 -0.01 -5.96 -1.95
N SER A 35 0.76 -5.68 -3.01
CA SER A 35 0.25 -5.04 -4.22
C SER A 35 -0.85 -5.88 -4.88
N ALA A 36 -0.68 -7.21 -4.94
CA ALA A 36 -1.69 -8.10 -5.51
C ALA A 36 -2.97 -8.14 -4.67
N HIS A 37 -2.83 -8.24 -3.34
CA HIS A 37 -3.96 -8.28 -2.40
C HIS A 37 -4.82 -7.02 -2.45
N LEU A 38 -4.17 -5.85 -2.54
CA LEU A 38 -4.84 -4.55 -2.55
C LEU A 38 -5.16 -4.04 -3.96
N SER A 39 -4.94 -4.84 -5.02
CA SER A 39 -5.32 -4.43 -6.37
C SER A 39 -6.84 -4.48 -6.54
N PRO A 40 -7.45 -3.52 -7.26
CA PRO A 40 -8.85 -3.62 -7.66
C PRO A 40 -9.11 -4.93 -8.42
N GLN A 41 -10.26 -5.54 -8.16
CA GLN A 41 -10.65 -6.85 -8.74
C GLN A 41 -11.69 -6.73 -9.87
N THR A 42 -11.98 -5.51 -10.32
CA THR A 42 -12.87 -5.16 -11.44
C THR A 42 -12.39 -5.72 -12.80
N THR A 43 -13.35 -6.11 -13.64
CA THR A 43 -13.12 -6.52 -15.03
C THR A 43 -12.93 -5.33 -15.98
N ALA A 44 -13.36 -4.13 -15.60
CA ALA A 44 -13.39 -2.93 -16.45
C ALA A 44 -12.07 -2.61 -17.17
N TYR A 45 -10.91 -2.84 -16.53
CA TYR A 45 -9.62 -2.60 -17.17
C TYR A 45 -9.39 -3.52 -18.37
N HIS A 46 -9.80 -4.79 -18.28
CA HIS A 46 -9.64 -5.74 -19.37
C HIS A 46 -10.67 -5.48 -20.49
N GLU A 47 -11.90 -5.15 -20.13
CA GLU A 47 -12.98 -4.81 -21.08
C GLU A 47 -12.59 -3.62 -21.97
N ILE A 48 -12.07 -2.55 -21.37
CA ILE A 48 -11.74 -1.31 -22.10
C ILE A 48 -10.48 -1.47 -22.95
N TRP A 49 -9.46 -2.18 -22.45
CA TRP A 49 -8.11 -2.14 -23.03
C TRP A 49 -7.68 -3.42 -23.77
N LEU A 50 -8.42 -4.52 -23.65
CA LEU A 50 -8.07 -5.81 -24.25
C LEU A 50 -9.17 -6.38 -25.16
N ASP A 51 -10.05 -5.53 -25.71
CA ASP A 51 -11.11 -5.86 -26.68
C ASP A 51 -11.91 -7.11 -26.27
N ASP A 52 -12.43 -7.14 -25.04
CA ASP A 52 -13.24 -8.23 -24.51
C ASP A 52 -12.60 -9.63 -24.62
N LYS A 53 -11.26 -9.74 -24.71
CA LYS A 53 -10.61 -11.01 -24.44
C LYS A 53 -10.86 -11.34 -22.98
N ILE A 54 -11.84 -12.22 -22.76
CA ILE A 54 -12.31 -12.67 -21.45
C ILE A 54 -11.11 -13.26 -20.70
N VAL A 55 -10.54 -12.49 -19.77
CA VAL A 55 -9.42 -12.98 -18.94
C VAL A 55 -9.93 -13.63 -17.66
N SER A 56 -11.16 -13.32 -17.19
CA SER A 56 -11.94 -14.14 -16.24
C SER A 56 -13.31 -13.53 -15.93
N GLY A 57 -14.31 -14.37 -15.65
CA GLY A 57 -15.49 -14.06 -14.82
C GLY A 57 -16.59 -13.18 -15.45
N ARG A 58 -17.72 -13.80 -15.83
CA ARG A 58 -18.97 -13.08 -16.14
C ARG A 58 -19.55 -12.46 -14.85
N ALA A 59 -19.13 -11.26 -14.48
CA ALA A 59 -19.80 -10.48 -13.44
C ALA A 59 -20.76 -9.48 -14.08
N VAL A 60 -22.07 -9.67 -13.88
CA VAL A 60 -23.13 -8.74 -14.33
C VAL A 60 -23.07 -7.41 -13.55
N GLN A 61 -22.29 -7.38 -12.47
CA GLN A 61 -21.95 -6.21 -11.67
C GLN A 61 -20.56 -6.43 -11.10
N ASP A 62 -19.61 -5.57 -11.45
CA ASP A 62 -18.28 -5.59 -10.86
C ASP A 62 -18.38 -5.35 -9.36
N PHE A 63 -18.02 -6.37 -8.58
CA PHE A 63 -17.99 -6.32 -7.14
C PHE A 63 -16.54 -6.13 -6.68
N GLU A 64 -16.27 -4.99 -6.06
CA GLU A 64 -14.98 -4.68 -5.47
C GLU A 64 -14.99 -5.01 -3.96
N PRO A 65 -14.38 -6.14 -3.52
CA PRO A 65 -14.55 -6.60 -2.14
C PRO A 65 -13.95 -5.64 -1.11
N LEU A 66 -12.81 -5.04 -1.45
CA LEU A 66 -12.11 -4.09 -0.58
C LEU A 66 -12.52 -2.65 -0.86
N TYR A 67 -12.62 -2.27 -2.14
CA TYR A 67 -12.86 -0.89 -2.54
C TYR A 67 -14.33 -0.46 -2.44
N GLY A 68 -15.26 -1.41 -2.57
CA GLY A 68 -16.68 -1.10 -2.71
C GLY A 68 -16.97 -0.26 -3.96
N SER A 69 -18.21 0.20 -4.09
CA SER A 69 -18.64 0.98 -5.27
C SER A 69 -17.98 2.36 -5.39
N THR A 70 -17.48 2.91 -4.28
CA THR A 70 -16.94 4.28 -4.21
C THR A 70 -15.42 4.33 -4.11
N TYR A 71 -14.74 3.19 -4.12
CA TYR A 71 -13.28 3.13 -3.95
C TYR A 71 -12.80 3.87 -2.68
N LEU A 72 -11.53 4.29 -2.62
CA LEU A 72 -11.03 5.08 -1.49
C LEU A 72 -11.44 6.55 -1.65
N PRO A 73 -11.41 7.36 -0.57
CA PRO A 73 -11.61 8.81 -0.66
C PRO A 73 -10.51 9.51 -1.47
N ARG A 74 -9.28 8.95 -1.45
CA ARG A 74 -8.14 9.44 -2.22
C ARG A 74 -7.12 8.34 -2.47
N LYS A 75 -6.08 8.65 -3.25
CA LYS A 75 -4.88 7.81 -3.43
C LYS A 75 -4.35 7.32 -2.06
N PHE A 76 -3.92 6.08 -2.00
CA PHE A 76 -3.28 5.48 -0.83
C PHE A 76 -1.91 4.94 -1.24
N LYS A 77 -0.87 5.21 -0.46
CA LYS A 77 0.52 4.88 -0.79
C LYS A 77 1.14 4.06 0.32
N ILE A 78 1.88 3.02 -0.08
CA ILE A 78 2.55 2.13 0.85
C ILE A 78 4.05 2.09 0.55
N ALA A 79 4.87 2.09 1.59
CA ALA A 79 6.32 1.92 1.48
C ALA A 79 6.85 0.87 2.46
N ILE A 80 7.84 0.10 2.02
CA ILE A 80 8.51 -0.95 2.81
C ILE A 80 10.00 -0.62 2.86
N ALA A 81 10.50 -0.31 4.06
CA ALA A 81 11.89 0.04 4.31
C ALA A 81 12.67 -1.12 4.94
N VAL A 82 13.94 -1.26 4.57
CA VAL A 82 14.87 -2.22 5.15
C VAL A 82 16.00 -1.47 5.85
N PRO A 83 16.00 -1.40 7.19
CA PRO A 83 17.08 -0.75 7.92
C PRO A 83 18.48 -1.30 7.55
N PRO A 84 19.52 -0.44 7.54
CA PRO A 84 19.48 0.98 7.90
C PRO A 84 18.98 1.91 6.77
N ASN A 85 18.56 1.37 5.62
CA ASN A 85 18.18 2.17 4.46
C ASN A 85 16.73 2.66 4.55
N ASN A 86 16.52 3.92 4.17
CA ASN A 86 15.21 4.54 4.00
C ASN A 86 15.11 5.20 2.61
N ASP A 87 15.61 4.50 1.59
CA ASP A 87 15.57 4.86 0.18
C ASP A 87 14.13 5.06 -0.36
N VAL A 88 13.16 4.42 0.28
CA VAL A 88 11.72 4.54 -0.05
C VAL A 88 11.01 5.73 0.62
N ASP A 89 11.69 6.47 1.50
CA ASP A 89 11.12 7.57 2.30
C ASP A 89 9.83 7.18 3.07
N VAL A 90 9.93 6.14 3.92
CA VAL A 90 8.79 5.43 4.54
C VAL A 90 7.82 6.32 5.31
N TYR A 91 8.27 7.46 5.84
CA TYR A 91 7.44 8.38 6.60
C TYR A 91 6.61 9.34 5.72
N ALA A 92 6.82 9.34 4.40
CA ALA A 92 6.05 10.14 3.45
C ALA A 92 4.78 9.46 2.92
N HIS A 93 4.51 8.24 3.36
CA HIS A 93 3.47 7.35 2.85
C HIS A 93 2.31 7.16 3.84
N ASP A 94 1.11 6.86 3.33
CA ASP A 94 -0.09 6.64 4.15
C ASP A 94 0.10 5.45 5.10
N LEU A 95 0.82 4.43 4.66
CA LEU A 95 1.20 3.25 5.43
C LEU A 95 2.66 2.87 5.14
N GLY A 96 3.42 2.61 6.19
CA GLY A 96 4.80 2.16 6.09
C GLY A 96 5.05 0.87 6.86
N PHE A 97 5.92 0.02 6.33
CA PHE A 97 6.46 -1.15 7.02
C PHE A 97 7.98 -1.04 7.10
N ILE A 98 8.52 -1.06 8.31
CA ILE A 98 9.95 -1.01 8.57
C ILE A 98 10.38 -2.40 9.06
N ALA A 99 11.18 -3.10 8.26
CA ALA A 99 11.60 -4.47 8.55
C ALA A 99 12.40 -4.54 9.86
N ILE A 100 12.05 -5.51 10.71
CA ILE A 100 12.77 -5.84 11.93
C ILE A 100 13.36 -7.23 11.77
N ALA A 101 14.69 -7.33 11.75
CA ALA A 101 15.41 -8.58 11.62
C ALA A 101 16.12 -8.99 12.91
N GLU A 102 16.30 -10.29 13.10
CA GLU A 102 17.08 -10.83 14.21
C GLU A 102 18.56 -10.46 14.04
N LYS A 103 19.18 -9.92 15.10
CA LYS A 103 20.57 -9.45 15.03
C LYS A 103 21.52 -10.58 14.61
N GLY A 104 22.27 -10.36 13.54
CA GLY A 104 23.27 -11.32 13.03
C GLY A 104 22.67 -12.53 12.30
N LYS A 105 21.37 -12.50 11.96
CA LYS A 105 20.70 -13.54 11.19
C LYS A 105 19.82 -12.90 10.10
N ASP A 106 19.66 -13.59 8.99
CA ASP A 106 18.76 -13.22 7.90
C ASP A 106 17.30 -13.59 8.18
N LYS A 107 16.87 -13.48 9.44
CA LYS A 107 15.52 -13.84 9.87
C LYS A 107 14.69 -12.59 10.14
N LEU A 108 13.64 -12.40 9.35
CA LEU A 108 12.62 -11.39 9.61
C LEU A 108 11.78 -11.76 10.85
N LEU A 109 11.74 -10.85 11.82
CA LEU A 109 10.91 -10.98 13.02
C LEU A 109 9.54 -10.35 12.84
N GLY A 110 9.43 -9.31 11.99
CA GLY A 110 8.20 -8.59 11.71
C GLY A 110 8.48 -7.17 11.25
N TYR A 111 7.53 -6.28 11.50
CA TYR A 111 7.55 -4.90 11.01
C TYR A 111 7.12 -3.93 12.09
N ASN A 112 7.87 -2.83 12.22
CA ASN A 112 7.30 -1.60 12.76
C ASN A 112 6.42 -0.96 11.69
N VAL A 113 5.19 -0.60 12.06
CA VAL A 113 4.18 -0.07 11.15
C VAL A 113 4.02 1.42 11.39
N THR A 114 4.09 2.23 10.33
CA THR A 114 3.82 3.67 10.39
C THR A 114 2.55 4.03 9.62
N VAL A 115 1.84 5.08 10.05
CA VAL A 115 0.59 5.52 9.39
C VAL A 115 0.47 7.04 9.30
N GLY A 116 -0.23 7.51 8.26
CA GLY A 116 -0.67 8.91 8.11
C GLY A 116 0.41 9.88 7.61
N GLY A 117 1.41 9.40 6.88
CA GLY A 117 2.36 10.24 6.17
C GLY A 117 1.76 10.80 4.88
N GLY A 118 2.17 12.00 4.48
CA GLY A 118 1.73 12.61 3.23
C GLY A 118 2.32 13.99 3.02
N MET A 119 2.64 14.32 1.76
CA MET A 119 3.33 15.57 1.40
C MET A 119 2.42 16.63 0.75
N GLY A 120 1.13 16.33 0.60
CA GLY A 120 0.19 17.22 -0.06
C GLY A 120 -0.05 18.50 0.74
N MET A 121 0.12 19.66 0.10
CA MET A 121 -0.26 20.94 0.67
C MET A 121 -0.71 21.91 -0.44
N THR A 122 -1.45 22.94 -0.06
CA THR A 122 -1.89 24.02 -0.94
C THR A 122 -1.34 25.34 -0.40
N HIS A 123 -0.71 26.14 -1.28
CA HIS A 123 -0.23 27.47 -0.91
C HIS A 123 -1.37 28.32 -0.34
N ASN A 124 -1.07 29.10 0.72
CA ASN A 124 -2.03 29.93 1.45
C ASN A 124 -3.21 29.20 2.12
N ASN A 125 -3.23 27.86 2.16
CA ASN A 125 -4.21 27.09 2.92
C ASN A 125 -3.56 26.36 4.10
N LYS A 126 -3.65 26.96 5.30
CA LYS A 126 -3.09 26.40 6.54
C LYS A 126 -3.75 25.10 7.01
N LYS A 127 -4.92 24.73 6.46
CA LYS A 127 -5.60 23.46 6.77
C LYS A 127 -4.96 22.26 6.06
N THR A 128 -4.13 22.51 5.04
CA THR A 128 -3.37 21.48 4.32
C THR A 128 -1.90 21.61 4.64
N TYR A 129 -1.23 20.52 4.99
CA TYR A 129 0.17 20.53 5.43
C TYR A 129 0.81 19.17 5.17
N PRO A 130 2.13 19.12 4.92
CA PRO A 130 2.86 17.87 4.93
C PRO A 130 2.88 17.29 6.35
N ARG A 131 2.82 15.96 6.45
CA ARG A 131 2.84 15.22 7.71
C ARG A 131 3.73 14.00 7.57
N LEU A 132 4.54 13.74 8.59
CA LEU A 132 5.28 12.49 8.72
C LEU A 132 4.37 11.40 9.26
N GLY A 133 4.54 10.17 8.80
CA GLY A 133 3.90 9.00 9.38
C GLY A 133 4.29 8.83 10.85
N GLU A 134 3.36 8.35 11.67
CA GLU A 134 3.61 8.03 13.08
C GLU A 134 3.71 6.53 13.27
N LEU A 135 4.55 6.10 14.21
CA LEU A 135 4.66 4.69 14.57
C LEU A 135 3.36 4.23 15.23
N LEU A 136 2.64 3.33 14.55
CA LEU A 136 1.41 2.71 15.04
C LEU A 136 1.71 1.56 16.01
N GLY A 137 2.71 0.73 15.70
CA GLY A 137 3.05 -0.44 16.50
C GLY A 137 3.88 -1.46 15.73
N PHE A 138 3.88 -2.71 16.20
CA PHE A 138 4.60 -3.82 15.60
C PHE A 138 3.63 -4.92 15.15
N CYS A 139 3.88 -5.53 14.00
CA CYS A 139 3.16 -6.73 13.53
C CYS A 139 4.11 -7.83 13.08
N LYS A 140 3.67 -9.08 13.23
CA LYS A 140 4.40 -10.25 12.72
C LYS A 140 4.26 -10.39 11.20
N PRO A 141 5.17 -11.12 10.52
CA PRO A 141 5.13 -11.26 9.07
C PRO A 141 3.81 -11.80 8.52
N ASP A 142 3.19 -12.74 9.22
CA ASP A 142 1.91 -13.36 8.88
C ASP A 142 0.70 -12.43 9.06
N GLN A 143 0.87 -11.34 9.80
CA GLN A 143 -0.19 -10.35 10.08
C GLN A 143 -0.14 -9.15 9.12
N ALA A 144 0.98 -8.94 8.43
CA ALA A 144 1.24 -7.67 7.75
C ALA A 144 0.26 -7.33 6.61
N VAL A 145 -0.20 -8.34 5.86
CA VAL A 145 -1.21 -8.14 4.80
C VAL A 145 -2.56 -7.75 5.41
N ASP A 146 -2.98 -8.42 6.49
CA ASP A 146 -4.23 -8.09 7.19
C ASP A 146 -4.17 -6.68 7.79
N VAL A 147 -3.04 -6.32 8.42
CA VAL A 147 -2.81 -4.96 8.93
C VAL A 147 -2.97 -3.91 7.82
N ALA A 148 -2.34 -4.13 6.66
CA ALA A 148 -2.44 -3.20 5.55
C ALA A 148 -3.89 -3.06 5.04
N GLU A 149 -4.60 -4.17 4.91
CA GLU A 149 -6.01 -4.17 4.55
C GLU A 149 -6.82 -3.37 5.57
N LYS A 150 -6.69 -3.66 6.87
CA LYS A 150 -7.50 -2.98 7.89
C LYS A 150 -7.20 -1.48 7.97
N VAL A 151 -5.95 -1.07 7.84
CA VAL A 151 -5.60 0.37 7.76
C VAL A 151 -6.25 1.02 6.54
N MET A 152 -6.20 0.37 5.37
CA MET A 152 -6.86 0.88 4.17
C MET A 152 -8.39 0.96 4.32
N LEU A 153 -9.01 -0.04 4.95
CA LEU A 153 -10.46 -0.07 5.20
C LEU A 153 -10.89 1.04 6.16
N VAL A 154 -10.10 1.31 7.21
CA VAL A 154 -10.35 2.47 8.09
C VAL A 154 -10.31 3.77 7.28
N GLN A 155 -9.30 3.95 6.42
CA GLN A 155 -9.26 5.11 5.52
C GLN A 155 -10.46 5.16 4.56
N ARG A 156 -10.90 4.01 4.03
CA ARG A 156 -12.05 3.91 3.13
C ARG A 156 -13.34 4.40 3.79
N ASP A 157 -13.55 3.98 5.03
CA ASP A 157 -14.81 4.15 5.76
C ASP A 157 -14.89 5.50 6.49
N PHE A 158 -13.75 6.04 6.95
CA PHE A 158 -13.71 7.24 7.78
C PHE A 158 -13.02 8.45 7.14
N GLY A 159 -12.36 8.29 5.99
CA GLY A 159 -11.77 9.41 5.26
C GLY A 159 -12.83 10.33 4.64
N ASP A 160 -12.64 11.65 4.75
CA ASP A 160 -13.55 12.65 4.21
C ASP A 160 -13.67 12.56 2.67
N ARG A 161 -14.90 12.69 2.16
CA ARG A 161 -15.26 12.65 0.74
C ARG A 161 -15.99 13.90 0.26
N THR A 162 -16.12 14.92 1.11
CA THR A 162 -16.99 16.09 0.86
C THR A 162 -16.24 17.34 0.42
N ASN A 163 -14.91 17.35 0.55
CA ASN A 163 -14.06 18.55 0.44
C ASN A 163 -13.09 18.47 -0.74
#